data_AF-A0A7S2EZ14-F1
#
_entry.id   AF-A0A7S2EZ14-F1
#
_cell.length_a   1.000
_cell.length_b   1.000
_cell.length_c   1.000
_cell.angle_alpha   90.00
_cell.angle_beta   90.00
_cell.angle_gamma   90.00
#
_symmetry.space_group_name_H-M   'P 1'
#
loop_
_entity.id
_entity.type
_entity.pdbx_description
1 polymer ?
#
loop_
_entity_poly.entity_id
_entity_poly.type
_entity_poly.pdbx_seq_one_letter_code
_entity_poly.pdbx_strand_id
1 'polypeptide(L)'
;DGAAISDIKAAEEKVQAAGITYNEHTALSLKDVQVQFDQYKDFLEEKRKMLESEIEQDKLKGLTPEEMQDIEDQFRHFDKDDDDVLTKSELRGCLYSLGEEKSRKEIDQLMVDYGNGEEVDINGFKEFMFEMLGVSDTKDEILSGFKLINRGKDEADMELMGMVMNEHDLDYFTSTAPKTDDSYDYNSWTEDIF
;
A
#
# COMPACT_ATOMS: atom_id res chain seq x y z
N ASP A 1 26.17 -10.51 -19.04
CA ASP A 1 26.79 -10.58 -20.38
C ASP A 1 25.95 -11.43 -21.31
N GLY A 2 25.06 -10.80 -22.06
CA GLY A 2 24.29 -11.44 -23.14
C GLY A 2 24.46 -10.59 -24.40
N ALA A 3 24.69 -11.24 -25.54
CA ALA A 3 24.74 -10.54 -26.83
C ALA A 3 23.35 -10.02 -27.20
N ALA A 4 23.27 -8.84 -27.81
CA ALA A 4 22.00 -8.32 -28.27
C ALA A 4 21.47 -9.19 -29.43
N ILE A 5 20.15 -9.27 -29.60
CA ILE A 5 19.54 -10.02 -30.72
C ILE A 5 20.02 -9.49 -32.08
N SER A 6 20.39 -8.21 -32.15
CA SER A 6 21.05 -7.61 -33.32
C SER A 6 22.38 -8.29 -33.65
N ASP A 7 23.15 -8.66 -32.62
CA ASP A 7 24.47 -9.27 -32.77
C ASP A 7 24.34 -10.74 -33.19
N ILE A 8 23.35 -11.45 -32.63
CA ILE A 8 23.01 -12.83 -33.01
C ILE A 8 22.52 -12.87 -34.46
N LYS A 9 21.69 -11.90 -34.87
CA LYS A 9 21.22 -11.76 -36.26
C LYS A 9 22.37 -11.50 -37.22
N ALA A 10 23.27 -10.58 -36.88
CA ALA A 10 24.45 -10.29 -37.70
C ALA A 10 25.42 -11.48 -37.82
N ALA A 11 25.50 -12.31 -36.77
CA ALA A 11 26.27 -13.55 -36.82
C ALA A 11 25.59 -14.60 -37.72
N GLU A 12 24.27 -14.76 -37.64
CA GLU A 12 23.53 -15.71 -38.47
C GLU A 12 23.57 -15.33 -39.96
N GLU A 13 23.48 -14.05 -40.30
CA GLU A 13 23.64 -13.57 -41.69
C GLU A 13 25.01 -13.95 -42.27
N LYS A 14 26.08 -13.88 -41.48
CA LYS A 14 27.43 -14.31 -41.90
C LYS A 14 27.52 -15.83 -42.09
N VAL A 15 26.87 -16.60 -41.21
CA VAL A 15 26.82 -18.07 -41.29
C VAL A 15 26.02 -18.53 -42.53
N GLN A 16 24.88 -17.88 -42.81
CA GLN A 16 24.08 -18.12 -44.01
C GLN A 16 24.83 -17.72 -45.29
N ALA A 17 25.50 -16.57 -45.30
CA ALA A 17 26.32 -16.12 -46.43
C ALA A 17 27.51 -17.06 -46.71
N ALA A 18 28.02 -17.74 -45.68
CA ALA A 18 29.05 -18.78 -45.80
C ALA A 18 28.50 -20.14 -46.26
N GLY A 19 27.18 -20.28 -46.45
CA GLY A 19 26.54 -21.53 -46.86
C GLY A 19 26.51 -22.61 -45.77
N ILE A 20 26.73 -22.22 -44.51
CA ILE A 20 26.77 -23.14 -43.37
C ILE A 20 25.31 -23.36 -42.93
N THR A 21 24.83 -24.60 -43.07
CA THR A 21 23.44 -24.98 -42.77
C THR A 21 23.27 -25.66 -41.41
N TYR A 22 24.37 -25.98 -40.73
CA TYR A 22 24.37 -26.71 -39.46
C TYR A 22 25.41 -26.14 -38.50
N ASN A 23 24.99 -25.89 -37.26
CA ASN A 23 25.83 -25.39 -36.19
C ASN A 23 25.85 -26.41 -35.04
N GLU A 24 26.99 -27.07 -34.80
CA GLU A 24 27.15 -28.07 -33.74
C GLU A 24 27.14 -27.48 -32.32
N HIS A 25 27.38 -26.18 -32.19
CA HIS A 25 27.54 -25.52 -30.90
C HIS A 25 26.22 -24.95 -30.34
N THR A 26 25.14 -24.90 -31.13
CA THR A 26 23.82 -24.49 -30.66
C THR A 26 22.71 -25.18 -31.43
N ALA A 27 21.73 -25.70 -30.71
CA ALA A 27 20.52 -26.28 -31.27
C ALA A 27 19.40 -25.25 -31.51
N LEU A 28 19.58 -24.02 -31.03
CA LEU A 28 18.60 -22.93 -31.15
C LEU A 28 18.86 -22.12 -32.43
N SER A 29 17.81 -21.89 -33.21
CA SER A 29 17.83 -20.95 -34.33
C SER A 29 17.64 -19.50 -33.84
N LEU A 30 18.00 -18.51 -34.66
CA LEU A 30 17.69 -17.11 -34.36
C LEU A 30 16.19 -16.90 -34.13
N LYS A 31 15.36 -17.62 -34.88
CA LYS A 31 13.90 -17.52 -34.77
C LYS A 31 13.41 -18.02 -33.41
N ASP A 32 14.00 -19.10 -32.88
CA ASP A 32 13.66 -19.59 -31.54
C ASP A 32 14.03 -18.57 -30.46
N VAL A 33 15.23 -17.97 -30.57
CA VAL A 33 15.69 -16.92 -29.64
C VAL A 33 14.82 -15.67 -29.72
N GLN A 34 14.41 -15.26 -30.92
CA GLN A 34 13.50 -14.12 -31.13
C GLN A 34 12.14 -14.38 -30.49
N VAL A 35 11.54 -15.54 -30.77
CA VAL A 35 10.23 -15.90 -30.20
C VAL A 35 10.29 -15.96 -28.68
N GLN A 36 11.34 -16.57 -28.10
CA GLN A 36 11.51 -16.62 -26.64
C GLN A 36 11.69 -15.23 -26.02
N PHE A 37 12.42 -14.34 -26.70
CA PHE A 37 12.63 -12.98 -26.20
C PHE A 37 11.36 -12.13 -26.28
N ASP A 38 10.59 -12.27 -27.34
CA ASP A 38 9.32 -11.56 -27.49
C ASP A 38 8.29 -12.07 -26.46
N GLN A 39 8.20 -13.39 -26.24
CA GLN A 39 7.40 -13.98 -25.16
C GLN A 39 7.81 -13.46 -23.78
N TYR A 40 9.11 -13.28 -23.54
CA TYR A 40 9.60 -12.74 -22.28
C TYR A 40 9.26 -11.25 -22.10
N LYS A 41 9.28 -10.46 -23.19
CA LYS A 41 8.82 -9.07 -23.15
C LYS A 41 7.33 -8.98 -22.82
N ASP A 42 6.50 -9.77 -23.49
CA ASP A 42 5.06 -9.80 -23.23
C ASP A 42 4.80 -10.17 -21.76
N PHE A 43 5.52 -11.17 -21.24
CA PHE A 43 5.47 -11.54 -19.83
C PHE A 43 5.89 -10.39 -18.89
N LEU A 44 6.94 -9.64 -19.23
CA LEU A 44 7.39 -8.51 -18.43
C LEU A 44 6.36 -7.36 -18.44
N GLU A 45 5.73 -7.09 -19.59
CA GLU A 45 4.66 -6.09 -19.68
C GLU A 45 3.46 -6.48 -18.83
N GLU A 46 3.03 -7.75 -18.90
CA GLU A 46 1.94 -8.26 -18.08
C GLU A 46 2.29 -8.22 -16.59
N LYS A 47 3.51 -8.63 -16.22
CA LYS A 47 3.99 -8.59 -14.83
C LYS A 47 4.11 -7.16 -14.30
N ARG A 48 4.52 -6.21 -15.15
CA ARG A 48 4.53 -4.79 -14.80
C ARG A 48 3.12 -4.30 -14.48
N LYS A 49 2.15 -4.60 -15.35
CA LYS A 49 0.75 -4.23 -15.13
C LYS A 49 0.18 -4.85 -13.85
N MET A 50 0.53 -6.11 -13.57
CA MET A 50 0.15 -6.79 -12.32
C MET A 50 0.72 -6.08 -11.10
N LEU A 51 2.01 -5.72 -11.12
CA LEU A 51 2.65 -5.01 -10.01
C LEU A 51 2.10 -3.58 -9.84
N GLU A 52 1.81 -2.87 -10.93
CA GLU A 52 1.16 -1.56 -10.88
C GLU A 52 -0.23 -1.67 -10.24
N SER A 53 -1.02 -2.68 -10.63
CA SER A 53 -2.33 -2.97 -10.03
C SER A 53 -2.22 -3.39 -8.56
N GLU A 54 -1.20 -4.16 -8.18
CA GLU A 54 -0.99 -4.58 -6.80
C GLU A 54 -0.59 -3.38 -5.93
N ILE A 55 0.28 -2.49 -6.41
CA ILE A 55 0.65 -1.25 -5.69
C ILE A 55 -0.58 -0.35 -5.49
N GLU A 56 -1.42 -0.22 -6.52
CA GLU A 56 -2.66 0.55 -6.42
C GLU A 56 -3.66 -0.08 -5.44
N GLN A 57 -3.76 -1.41 -5.43
CA GLN A 57 -4.57 -2.13 -4.44
C GLN A 57 -3.98 -2.03 -3.03
N ASP A 58 -2.67 -2.09 -2.87
CA ASP A 58 -1.99 -1.97 -1.58
C ASP A 58 -2.23 -0.59 -0.96
N LYS A 59 -2.23 0.47 -1.78
CA LYS A 59 -2.66 1.82 -1.36
C LYS A 59 -4.12 1.86 -0.89
N LEU A 60 -4.97 0.97 -1.39
CA LEU A 60 -6.39 0.88 -1.04
C LEU A 60 -6.69 -0.16 0.05
N LYS A 61 -5.74 -1.04 0.39
CA LYS A 61 -5.95 -2.19 1.31
C LYS A 61 -6.01 -1.80 2.79
N GLY A 62 -5.79 -0.53 3.13
CA GLY A 62 -5.79 -0.07 4.52
C GLY A 62 -7.15 0.32 5.09
N LEU A 63 -8.17 0.61 4.26
CA LEU A 63 -9.47 1.10 4.74
C LEU A 63 -10.63 0.20 4.33
N THR A 64 -11.47 -0.11 5.30
CA THR A 64 -12.75 -0.78 5.11
C THR A 64 -13.73 0.12 4.32
N PRO A 65 -14.75 -0.47 3.67
CA PRO A 65 -15.81 0.32 3.02
C PRO A 65 -16.51 1.31 3.97
N GLU A 66 -16.57 0.99 5.26
CA GLU A 66 -17.12 1.88 6.30
C GLU A 66 -16.21 3.08 6.54
N GLU A 67 -14.90 2.89 6.65
CA GLU A 67 -13.94 4.00 6.77
C GLU A 67 -13.91 4.88 5.53
N MET A 68 -14.07 4.28 4.34
CA MET A 68 -14.18 5.05 3.10
C MET A 68 -15.44 5.92 3.09
N GLN A 69 -16.54 5.42 3.63
CA GLN A 69 -17.77 6.18 3.79
C GLN A 69 -17.62 7.28 4.85
N ASP A 70 -16.95 7.00 5.97
CA ASP A 70 -16.67 7.98 7.02
C ASP A 70 -15.79 9.13 6.52
N ILE A 71 -14.82 8.85 5.64
CA ILE A 71 -14.03 9.88 4.96
C ILE A 71 -14.91 10.77 4.08
N GLU A 72 -15.82 10.18 3.31
CA GLU A 72 -16.76 10.93 2.47
C GLU A 72 -17.71 11.80 3.30
N ASP A 73 -18.21 11.27 4.41
CA ASP A 73 -19.10 11.99 5.32
C ASP A 73 -18.37 13.12 6.05
N GLN A 74 -17.10 12.90 6.45
CA GLN A 74 -16.23 13.95 6.98
C GLN A 74 -15.99 15.05 5.94
N PHE A 75 -15.66 14.69 4.69
CA PHE A 75 -15.46 15.66 3.62
C PHE A 75 -16.68 16.57 3.46
N ARG A 76 -17.87 15.97 3.32
CA ARG A 76 -19.15 16.70 3.21
C ARG A 76 -19.50 17.51 4.45
N HIS A 77 -19.02 17.12 5.63
CA HIS A 77 -19.24 17.89 6.85
C HIS A 77 -18.42 19.20 6.85
N PHE A 78 -17.23 19.18 6.26
CA PHE A 78 -16.32 20.33 6.24
C PHE A 78 -16.46 21.20 5.00
N ASP A 79 -16.88 20.64 3.87
CA ASP A 79 -17.32 21.38 2.68
C ASP A 79 -18.68 22.06 2.99
N LYS A 80 -18.65 23.37 3.22
CA LYS A 80 -19.83 24.13 3.69
C LYS A 80 -20.68 24.68 2.56
N ASP A 81 -20.06 24.90 1.41
CA ASP A 81 -20.68 25.42 0.20
C ASP A 81 -21.10 24.32 -0.78
N ASP A 82 -20.77 23.05 -0.49
CA ASP A 82 -21.14 21.86 -1.28
C ASP A 82 -20.64 22.02 -2.72
N ASP A 83 -19.42 22.56 -2.85
CA ASP A 83 -18.75 22.79 -4.13
C ASP A 83 -17.77 21.67 -4.50
N ASP A 84 -17.77 20.59 -3.72
CA ASP A 84 -16.94 19.39 -3.85
C ASP A 84 -15.43 19.68 -3.73
N VAL A 85 -15.04 20.81 -3.11
CA VAL A 85 -13.65 21.13 -2.78
C VAL A 85 -13.50 21.62 -1.33
N LEU A 86 -12.33 21.40 -0.75
CA LEU A 86 -11.97 21.93 0.55
C LEU A 86 -10.96 23.05 0.41
N THR A 87 -11.32 24.23 0.93
CA THR A 87 -10.37 25.33 1.04
C THR A 87 -9.39 25.09 2.18
N LYS A 88 -8.34 25.90 2.21
CA LYS A 88 -7.29 25.88 3.24
C LYS A 88 -7.81 26.01 4.67
N SER A 89 -8.91 26.74 4.81
CA SER A 89 -9.55 26.97 6.10
C SER A 89 -10.32 25.74 6.57
N GLU A 90 -10.96 25.04 5.64
CA GLU A 90 -11.78 23.86 5.90
C GLU A 90 -10.94 22.63 6.14
N LEU A 91 -9.90 22.38 5.32
CA LEU A 91 -8.93 21.31 5.57
C LEU A 91 -8.27 21.48 6.95
N ARG A 92 -7.97 22.72 7.35
CA ARG A 92 -7.44 23.00 8.69
C ARG A 92 -8.46 22.69 9.80
N GLY A 93 -9.73 23.00 9.57
CA GLY A 93 -10.82 22.68 10.50
C GLY A 93 -11.02 21.18 10.65
N CYS A 94 -10.97 20.44 9.54
CA CYS A 94 -11.01 18.98 9.51
C CYS A 94 -9.84 18.38 10.31
N LEU A 95 -8.61 18.80 10.03
CA LEU A 95 -7.43 18.34 10.76
C LEU A 95 -7.51 18.57 12.26
N TYR A 96 -8.03 19.72 12.66
CA TYR A 96 -8.26 20.03 14.06
C TYR A 96 -9.30 19.11 14.70
N SER A 97 -10.36 18.76 13.96
CA SER A 97 -11.38 17.81 14.41
C SER A 97 -10.87 16.38 14.53
N LEU A 98 -9.86 16.02 13.72
CA LEU A 98 -9.15 14.74 13.80
C LEU A 98 -8.07 14.71 14.89
N GLY A 99 -7.84 15.83 15.60
CA GLY A 99 -6.81 15.94 16.64
C GLY A 99 -5.39 16.18 16.10
N GLU A 100 -5.25 16.36 14.80
CA GLU A 100 -3.98 16.58 14.09
C GLU A 100 -3.69 18.08 13.95
N GLU A 101 -2.89 18.64 14.87
CA GLU A 101 -2.45 20.03 14.78
C GLU A 101 -1.27 20.19 13.82
N LYS A 102 -1.56 20.56 12.57
CA LYS A 102 -0.53 20.91 11.58
C LYS A 102 -0.29 22.42 11.47
N SER A 103 0.96 22.81 11.22
CA SER A 103 1.35 24.20 11.01
C SER A 103 0.82 24.73 9.68
N ARG A 104 0.76 26.06 9.54
CA ARG A 104 0.32 26.69 8.27
C ARG A 104 1.15 26.20 7.09
N LYS A 105 2.46 26.06 7.25
CA LYS A 105 3.35 25.62 6.18
C LYS A 105 3.08 24.17 5.77
N GLU A 106 2.73 23.31 6.72
CA GLU A 106 2.35 21.93 6.41
C GLU A 106 1.02 21.90 5.66
N ILE A 107 0.02 22.69 6.07
CA ILE A 107 -1.24 22.78 5.33
C ILE A 107 -1.03 23.37 3.92
N ASP A 108 -0.16 24.37 3.77
CA ASP A 108 0.25 24.89 2.47
C ASP A 108 0.82 23.77 1.58
N GLN A 109 1.62 22.88 2.16
CA GLN A 109 2.25 21.77 1.45
C GLN A 109 1.22 20.69 1.09
N LEU A 110 0.34 20.31 2.02
CA LEU A 110 -0.74 19.35 1.77
C LEU A 110 -1.66 19.81 0.63
N MET A 111 -1.96 21.11 0.54
CA MET A 111 -2.74 21.65 -0.56
C MET A 111 -2.07 21.51 -1.93
N VAL A 112 -0.74 21.52 -1.97
CA VAL A 112 0.03 21.33 -3.20
C VAL A 112 0.17 19.84 -3.54
N ASP A 113 0.35 18.99 -2.53
CA ASP A 113 0.62 17.57 -2.72
C ASP A 113 -0.65 16.80 -3.12
N TYR A 114 -1.80 17.15 -2.55
CA TYR A 114 -3.08 16.47 -2.78
C TYR A 114 -4.12 17.34 -3.52
N GLY A 115 -3.72 18.50 -4.04
CA GLY A 115 -4.65 19.46 -4.64
C GLY A 115 -4.01 20.31 -5.72
N ASN A 116 -4.55 21.50 -5.93
CA ASN A 116 -4.01 22.48 -6.89
C ASN A 116 -3.18 23.61 -6.21
N GLY A 117 -2.95 23.50 -4.90
CA GLY A 117 -2.27 24.49 -4.06
C GLY A 117 -3.20 25.51 -3.36
N GLU A 118 -4.44 25.66 -3.83
CA GLU A 118 -5.46 26.52 -3.22
C GLU A 118 -6.59 25.69 -2.60
N GLU A 119 -7.01 24.64 -3.30
CA GLU A 119 -8.14 23.77 -3.01
C GLU A 119 -7.76 22.29 -3.19
N VAL A 120 -8.40 21.42 -2.42
CA VAL A 120 -8.27 19.97 -2.50
C VAL A 120 -9.65 19.39 -2.81
N ASP A 121 -9.76 18.61 -3.87
CA ASP A 121 -11.00 17.91 -4.22
C ASP A 121 -11.19 16.64 -3.35
N ILE A 122 -12.35 16.00 -3.47
CA ILE A 122 -12.65 14.77 -2.72
C ILE A 122 -11.62 13.65 -2.94
N ASN A 123 -11.01 13.55 -4.13
CA ASN A 123 -10.04 12.50 -4.42
C ASN A 123 -8.72 12.79 -3.73
N GLY A 124 -8.25 14.03 -3.78
CA GLY A 124 -7.09 14.49 -3.04
C GLY A 124 -7.26 14.34 -1.52
N PHE A 125 -8.45 14.67 -1.00
CA PHE A 125 -8.76 14.47 0.41
C PHE A 125 -8.74 12.99 0.78
N LYS A 126 -9.28 12.11 -0.07
CA LYS A 126 -9.18 10.65 0.13
C LYS A 126 -7.74 10.18 0.14
N GLU A 127 -6.91 10.58 -0.82
CA GLU A 127 -5.48 10.22 -0.84
C GLU A 127 -4.75 10.69 0.41
N PHE A 128 -5.04 11.91 0.87
CA PHE A 128 -4.52 12.43 2.11
C PHE A 128 -4.98 11.63 3.34
N MET A 129 -6.26 11.29 3.42
CA MET A 129 -6.81 10.46 4.48
C MET A 129 -6.29 9.03 4.40
N PHE A 130 -6.03 8.48 3.22
CA PHE A 130 -5.36 7.19 3.06
C PHE A 130 -3.92 7.24 3.55
N GLU A 131 -3.17 8.32 3.33
CA GLU A 131 -1.79 8.40 3.84
C GLU A 131 -1.74 8.69 5.35
N MET A 132 -2.74 9.42 5.88
CA MET A 132 -2.84 9.75 7.29
C MET A 132 -3.43 8.63 8.15
N LEU A 133 -4.54 8.03 7.71
CA LEU A 133 -5.26 6.95 8.40
C LEU A 133 -4.74 5.58 7.98
N GLY A 134 -4.21 5.45 6.76
CA GLY A 134 -3.62 4.21 6.24
C GLY A 134 -2.20 3.93 6.72
N VAL A 135 -1.79 4.51 7.86
CA VAL A 135 -1.01 3.70 8.81
C VAL A 135 -1.96 2.66 9.40
N SER A 136 -2.46 1.74 8.56
CA SER A 136 -2.89 0.44 9.06
C SER A 136 -1.60 -0.16 9.58
N ASP A 137 -1.39 -0.12 10.89
CA ASP A 137 -0.25 -0.76 11.52
C ASP A 137 -0.06 -2.12 10.84
N THR A 138 1.12 -2.38 10.29
CA THR A 138 1.36 -3.69 9.71
C THR A 138 1.15 -4.75 10.80
N LYS A 139 0.78 -5.97 10.41
CA LYS A 139 0.70 -7.09 11.36
C LYS A 139 1.95 -7.17 12.27
N ASP A 140 3.14 -6.93 11.71
CA ASP A 140 4.39 -6.93 12.46
C ASP A 140 4.50 -5.76 13.45
N GLU A 141 3.97 -4.58 13.11
CA GLU A 141 3.89 -3.41 14.01
C GLU A 141 2.88 -3.62 15.13
N ILE A 142 1.69 -4.16 14.84
CA ILE A 142 0.70 -4.53 15.86
C ILE A 142 1.29 -5.58 16.82
N LEU A 143 1.86 -6.67 16.29
CA LEU A 143 2.50 -7.71 17.11
C LEU A 143 3.64 -7.13 17.96
N SER A 144 4.45 -6.24 17.39
CA SER A 144 5.53 -5.57 18.11
C SER A 144 4.98 -4.66 19.23
N GLY A 145 3.88 -3.94 18.98
CA GLY A 145 3.18 -3.11 19.95
C GLY A 145 2.66 -3.92 21.13
N PHE A 146 1.91 -5.00 20.87
CA PHE A 146 1.45 -5.90 21.93
C PHE A 146 2.62 -6.50 22.70
N LYS A 147 3.67 -6.95 22.03
CA LYS A 147 4.85 -7.50 22.70
C LYS A 147 5.55 -6.47 23.57
N LEU A 148 5.61 -5.21 23.16
CA LEU A 148 6.20 -4.12 23.94
C LEU A 148 5.37 -3.82 25.20
N ILE A 149 4.05 -3.68 25.05
CA ILE A 149 3.12 -3.42 26.17
C ILE A 149 3.20 -4.57 27.19
N ASN A 150 3.19 -5.81 26.70
CA ASN A 150 3.22 -7.02 27.52
C ASN A 150 4.62 -7.42 27.98
N ARG A 151 5.61 -6.52 27.88
CA ARG A 151 7.00 -6.71 28.35
C ARG A 151 7.67 -7.97 27.80
N GLY A 152 7.39 -8.29 26.54
CA GLY A 152 7.94 -9.42 25.80
C GLY A 152 7.18 -10.73 25.94
N LYS A 153 6.09 -10.76 26.72
CA LYS A 153 5.23 -11.95 26.84
C LYS A 153 4.36 -12.10 25.60
N ASP A 154 4.08 -13.35 25.23
CA ASP A 154 3.21 -13.71 24.10
C ASP A 154 1.72 -13.81 24.50
N GLU A 155 1.37 -13.33 25.70
CA GLU A 155 0.01 -13.27 26.24
C GLU A 155 -0.32 -11.82 26.62
N ALA A 156 -1.57 -11.42 26.43
CA ALA A 156 -2.04 -10.07 26.74
C ALA A 156 -2.32 -9.90 28.24
N ASP A 157 -1.64 -8.94 28.86
CA ASP A 157 -1.77 -8.53 30.25
C ASP A 157 -2.74 -7.34 30.34
N MET A 158 -3.97 -7.61 30.74
CA MET A 158 -5.07 -6.63 30.75
C MET A 158 -4.78 -5.40 31.62
N GLU A 159 -3.96 -5.54 32.65
CA GLU A 159 -3.58 -4.41 33.51
C GLU A 159 -2.63 -3.47 32.76
N LEU A 160 -1.64 -4.02 32.04
CA LEU A 160 -0.70 -3.24 31.25
C LEU A 160 -1.35 -2.62 30.02
N MET A 161 -2.23 -3.36 29.33
CA MET A 161 -2.97 -2.82 28.19
C MET A 161 -3.94 -1.72 28.63
N GLY A 162 -4.58 -1.87 29.80
CA GLY A 162 -5.41 -0.85 30.44
C GLY A 162 -4.71 0.48 30.73
N MET A 163 -3.38 0.51 30.78
CA MET A 163 -2.59 1.74 31.00
C MET A 163 -2.24 2.46 29.69
N VAL A 164 -2.31 1.77 28.55
CA VAL A 164 -1.81 2.25 27.26
C VAL A 164 -2.95 2.49 26.27
N MET A 165 -3.98 1.65 26.32
CA MET A 165 -5.13 1.67 25.42
C MET A 165 -6.34 2.31 26.10
N ASN A 166 -7.25 2.89 25.31
CA ASN A 166 -8.51 3.40 25.83
C ASN A 166 -9.52 2.25 26.10
N GLU A 167 -10.59 2.55 26.83
CA GLU A 167 -11.59 1.56 27.24
C GLU A 167 -12.32 0.91 26.06
N HIS A 168 -12.55 1.65 24.97
CA HIS A 168 -13.23 1.15 23.78
C HIS A 168 -12.39 0.11 23.03
N ASP A 169 -11.10 0.39 22.82
CA ASP A 169 -10.20 -0.53 22.11
C ASP A 169 -9.93 -1.80 22.92
N LEU A 170 -9.90 -1.69 24.26
CA LEU A 170 -9.81 -2.83 25.16
C LEU A 170 -11.06 -3.70 25.14
N ASP A 171 -12.24 -3.09 25.10
CA ASP A 171 -13.51 -3.83 25.00
C ASP A 171 -13.60 -4.55 23.65
N TYR A 172 -13.21 -3.88 22.57
CA TYR A 172 -13.11 -4.51 21.25
C TYR A 172 -12.13 -5.69 21.25
N PHE A 173 -10.92 -5.50 21.76
CA PHE A 173 -9.91 -6.57 21.84
C PHE A 173 -10.41 -7.74 22.70
N THR A 174 -10.96 -7.50 23.89
CA THR A 174 -11.41 -8.60 24.77
C THR A 174 -12.65 -9.33 24.26
N SER A 175 -13.50 -8.68 23.47
CA SER A 175 -14.68 -9.29 22.85
C SER A 175 -14.34 -10.13 21.61
N THR A 176 -13.23 -9.84 20.94
CA THR A 176 -12.83 -10.48 19.67
C THR A 176 -11.64 -11.43 19.81
N ALA A 177 -10.75 -11.21 20.77
CA ALA A 177 -9.54 -12.02 20.95
C ALA A 177 -9.83 -13.41 21.54
N PRO A 178 -9.14 -14.46 21.06
CA PRO A 178 -9.20 -15.78 21.65
C PRO A 178 -8.73 -15.74 23.11
N LYS A 179 -9.56 -16.26 24.01
CA LYS A 179 -9.28 -16.29 25.44
C LYS A 179 -8.59 -17.59 25.84
N THR A 180 -7.44 -17.47 26.49
CA THR A 180 -6.75 -18.53 27.23
C THR A 180 -7.12 -18.46 28.72
N ASP A 181 -6.83 -19.51 29.50
CA ASP A 181 -7.37 -19.73 30.86
C ASP A 181 -7.44 -18.46 31.74
N ASP A 182 -6.40 -17.62 31.74
CA ASP A 182 -6.36 -16.33 32.46
C ASP A 182 -5.82 -15.14 31.60
N SER A 183 -5.73 -15.29 30.28
CA SER A 183 -5.15 -14.26 29.38
C SER A 183 -5.81 -14.24 27.99
N TYR A 184 -5.34 -13.37 27.09
CA TYR A 184 -5.78 -13.33 25.69
C TYR A 184 -4.59 -13.53 24.76
N ASP A 185 -4.81 -14.30 23.69
CA ASP A 185 -3.79 -14.54 22.66
C ASP A 185 -3.89 -13.48 21.56
N TYR A 186 -3.09 -12.43 21.70
CA TYR A 186 -3.01 -11.37 20.71
C TYR A 186 -2.33 -11.82 19.41
N ASN A 187 -1.55 -12.91 19.40
CA ASN A 187 -0.90 -13.38 18.17
C ASN A 187 -1.93 -14.00 17.23
N SER A 188 -2.73 -14.93 17.74
CA SER A 188 -3.83 -15.54 16.98
C SER A 188 -4.87 -14.49 16.59
N TRP A 189 -5.18 -13.54 17.49
CA TRP A 189 -6.06 -12.42 17.15
C TRP A 189 -5.52 -11.55 16.01
N THR A 190 -4.23 -11.18 16.05
CA THR A 190 -3.62 -10.38 14.98
C THR A 190 -3.54 -11.17 13.67
N GLU A 191 -3.40 -12.50 13.70
CA GLU A 191 -3.48 -13.34 12.49
C GLU A 191 -4.89 -13.39 11.89
N ASP A 192 -5.93 -13.32 12.73
CA ASP A 192 -7.32 -13.45 12.28
C ASP A 192 -7.91 -12.14 11.74
N ILE A 193 -7.39 -10.99 12.18
CA ILE A 193 -7.87 -9.65 11.76
C ILE A 193 -7.16 -9.10 10.50
N PHE A 194 -6.04 -9.69 10.08
CA PHE A 194 -5.27 -9.33 8.87
C PHE A 194 -5.44 -10.38 7.76
#